data_AF-A0A511V4A7-F1
#
_entry.id   AF-A0A511V4A7-F1
#
_cell.length_a   1.000
_cell.length_b   1.000
_cell.length_c   1.000
_cell.angle_alpha   90.00
_cell.angle_beta   90.00
_cell.angle_gamma   90.00
#
_symmetry.space_group_name_H-M   'P 1'
#
loop_
_entity.id
_entity.type
_entity.pdbx_description
1 polymer ?
#
loop_
_entity_poly.entity_id
_entity_poly.type
_entity_poly.pdbx_seq_one_letter_code
_entity_poly.pdbx_strand_id
1 'polypeptide(L)'
;MIEIWLSALTVIVLLLLLRFLKGNGERTTQGAAAEEKLHTLITEFEQENKELVRSIAQVKRMTDMELAGVKEELASLRQKVSELEKQNEELAQKVTAAQHVAGDLLHEKAASSLLFPHFLKDDYKDIPRLYFGGMSPHDIARKLGIGDGEVEMVIQMLKKQGFLAAN
;
A
#
# COMPACT_ATOMS: atom_id res chain seq x y z
N MET A 1 60.85 -87.71 -34.76
CA MET A 1 59.92 -86.78 -35.44
C MET A 1 58.84 -86.24 -34.51
N ILE A 2 58.17 -87.07 -33.69
CA ILE A 2 57.10 -86.64 -32.77
C ILE A 2 57.58 -85.64 -31.70
N GLU A 3 58.81 -85.79 -31.18
CA GLU A 3 59.37 -84.88 -30.15
C GLU A 3 59.54 -83.44 -30.67
N ILE A 4 59.89 -83.27 -31.94
CA ILE A 4 60.05 -81.94 -32.58
C ILE A 4 58.69 -81.24 -32.68
N TRP A 5 57.64 -82.00 -33.03
CA TRP A 5 56.27 -81.49 -33.07
C TRP A 5 55.74 -81.14 -31.68
N LEU A 6 56.08 -81.95 -30.67
CA LEU A 6 55.69 -81.67 -29.28
C LEU A 6 56.37 -80.40 -28.76
N SER A 7 57.66 -80.21 -29.02
CA SER A 7 58.37 -78.98 -28.64
C SER A 7 57.88 -77.74 -29.40
N ALA A 8 57.51 -77.90 -30.67
CA ALA A 8 56.94 -76.78 -31.44
C ALA A 8 55.57 -76.37 -30.89
N LEU A 9 54.72 -77.35 -30.53
CA LEU A 9 53.41 -77.10 -29.94
C LEU A 9 53.52 -76.40 -28.58
N THR A 10 54.45 -76.83 -27.71
CA THR A 10 54.63 -76.21 -26.40
C THR A 10 55.10 -74.77 -26.52
N VAL A 11 56.02 -74.47 -27.45
CA VAL A 11 56.46 -73.09 -27.71
C VAL A 11 55.31 -72.22 -28.25
N ILE A 12 54.48 -72.75 -29.14
CA ILE A 12 53.30 -72.03 -29.66
C ILE A 12 52.29 -71.75 -28.54
N VAL A 13 52.00 -72.75 -27.71
CA VAL A 13 51.09 -72.58 -26.56
C VAL A 13 51.66 -71.58 -25.54
N LEU A 14 52.97 -71.62 -25.28
CA LEU A 14 53.65 -70.66 -24.42
C LEU A 14 53.58 -69.23 -25.00
N LEU A 15 53.79 -69.08 -26.31
CA LEU A 15 53.67 -67.79 -27.00
C LEU A 15 52.23 -67.25 -26.96
N LEU A 16 51.24 -68.12 -27.13
CA LEU A 16 49.83 -67.76 -27.03
C LEU A 16 49.46 -67.34 -25.60
N LEU A 17 49.94 -68.06 -24.59
CA LEU A 17 49.78 -67.69 -23.18
C LEU A 17 50.43 -66.34 -22.87
N LEU A 18 51.68 -66.12 -23.30
CA LEU A 18 52.37 -64.85 -23.10
C LEU A 18 51.65 -63.69 -23.81
N ARG A 19 51.11 -63.93 -25.00
CA ARG A 19 50.30 -62.93 -25.73
C ARG A 19 48.99 -62.64 -24.99
N PHE A 20 48.37 -63.65 -24.39
CA PHE A 20 47.12 -63.50 -23.63
C PHE A 20 47.35 -62.74 -22.31
N LEU A 21 48.45 -63.03 -21.61
CA LEU A 21 48.86 -62.31 -20.41
C LEU A 21 49.19 -60.84 -20.71
N LYS A 22 49.87 -60.57 -21.84
CA LYS A 22 50.20 -59.20 -22.25
C LYS A 22 48.96 -58.38 -22.66
N GLY A 23 47.95 -59.01 -23.27
CA GLY A 23 46.69 -58.35 -23.64
C GLY A 23 45.77 -57.99 -22.46
N ASN A 24 45.95 -58.62 -21.29
CA ASN A 24 45.19 -58.28 -20.08
C ASN A 24 45.69 -57.00 -19.37
N GLY A 25 46.93 -56.57 -19.65
CA GLY A 25 47.50 -55.35 -19.07
C GLY A 25 46.77 -54.07 -19.51
N GLU A 26 46.35 -54.00 -20.78
CA GLU A 26 45.59 -52.87 -21.35
C GLU A 26 44.15 -52.78 -20.82
N ARG A 27 43.50 -53.91 -20.55
CA ARG A 27 42.15 -53.93 -19.93
C ARG A 27 42.18 -53.50 -18.45
N THR A 28 43.25 -53.87 -17.74
CA THR A 28 43.43 -53.50 -16.33
C THR A 28 43.72 -52.01 -16.18
N THR A 29 44.50 -51.42 -17.10
CA THR A 29 44.76 -49.98 -17.14
C THR A 29 43.53 -49.16 -17.55
N GLN A 30 42.69 -49.67 -18.46
CA GLN A 30 41.40 -49.03 -18.78
C GLN A 30 40.39 -49.09 -17.62
N GLY A 31 40.35 -50.20 -16.86
CA GLY A 31 39.52 -50.32 -15.66
C GLY A 31 39.93 -49.31 -14.57
N ALA A 32 41.23 -49.22 -14.29
CA ALA A 32 41.77 -48.25 -13.33
C ALA A 32 41.47 -46.79 -13.72
N ALA A 33 41.57 -46.43 -15.00
CA ALA A 33 41.23 -45.09 -15.48
C ALA A 33 39.72 -44.78 -15.40
N ALA A 34 38.85 -45.79 -15.52
CA ALA A 34 37.41 -45.62 -15.34
C ALA A 34 37.04 -45.47 -13.86
N GLU A 35 37.69 -46.23 -12.98
CA GLU A 35 37.55 -46.10 -11.52
C GLU A 35 38.03 -44.72 -11.02
N GLU A 36 39.15 -44.23 -11.55
CA GLU A 36 39.66 -42.88 -11.23
C GLU A 36 38.67 -41.79 -11.65
N LYS A 37 38.10 -41.88 -12.87
CA LYS A 37 37.05 -40.95 -13.32
C LYS A 37 35.80 -41.03 -12.45
N LEU A 38 35.40 -42.23 -12.02
CA LEU A 38 34.26 -42.42 -11.14
C LEU A 38 34.52 -41.78 -9.77
N HIS A 39 35.71 -41.96 -9.21
CA HIS A 39 36.11 -41.31 -7.96
C HIS A 39 36.08 -39.79 -8.08
N THR A 40 36.62 -39.22 -9.16
CA THR A 40 36.56 -37.79 -9.42
C THR A 40 35.12 -37.30 -9.49
N LEU A 41 34.24 -37.98 -10.24
CA LEU A 41 32.82 -37.62 -10.33
C LEU A 41 32.10 -37.72 -8.98
N ILE A 42 32.40 -38.73 -8.16
CA ILE A 42 31.84 -38.86 -6.81
C ILE A 42 32.29 -37.67 -5.95
N THR A 43 33.57 -37.29 -6.01
CA THR A 43 34.08 -36.14 -5.24
C THR A 43 33.48 -34.82 -5.69
N GLU A 44 33.32 -34.63 -7.01
CA GLU A 44 32.65 -33.46 -7.59
C GLU A 44 31.18 -33.41 -7.13
N PHE A 45 30.47 -34.53 -7.20
CA PHE A 45 29.07 -34.61 -6.77
C PHE A 45 28.91 -34.35 -5.26
N GLU A 46 29.79 -34.89 -4.43
CA GLU A 46 29.80 -34.59 -3.00
C GLU A 46 30.07 -33.11 -2.72
N GLN A 47 30.96 -32.50 -3.51
CA GLN A 47 31.26 -31.07 -3.39
C GLN A 47 30.06 -30.22 -3.81
N GLU A 48 29.46 -30.49 -4.97
CA GLU A 48 28.26 -29.79 -5.44
C GLU A 48 27.11 -29.93 -4.45
N ASN A 49 26.89 -31.11 -3.89
CA ASN A 49 25.84 -31.32 -2.90
C ASN A 49 26.09 -30.49 -1.62
N LYS A 50 27.35 -30.43 -1.15
CA LYS A 50 27.72 -29.57 -0.01
C LYS A 50 27.48 -28.08 -0.33
N GLU A 51 27.76 -27.66 -1.56
CA GLU A 51 27.52 -26.28 -2.01
C GLU A 51 26.02 -25.97 -2.13
N LEU A 52 25.22 -26.88 -2.68
CA LEU A 52 23.76 -26.76 -2.75
C LEU A 52 23.12 -26.69 -1.36
N VAL A 53 23.56 -27.54 -0.43
CA VAL A 53 23.05 -27.50 0.95
C VAL A 53 23.39 -26.17 1.61
N ARG A 54 24.60 -25.64 1.40
CA ARG A 54 24.99 -24.32 1.92
C ARG A 54 24.17 -23.20 1.29
N SER A 55 23.96 -23.22 -0.03
CA SER A 55 23.19 -22.19 -0.73
C SER A 55 21.71 -22.22 -0.30
N ILE A 56 21.11 -23.41 -0.18
CA ILE A 56 19.75 -23.58 0.35
C ILE A 56 19.65 -23.05 1.78
N ALA A 57 20.62 -23.37 2.64
CA ALA A 57 20.63 -22.87 4.02
C ALA A 57 20.77 -21.34 4.07
N GLN A 58 21.55 -20.74 3.17
CA GLN A 58 21.70 -19.30 3.05
C GLN A 58 20.41 -18.64 2.55
N VAL A 59 19.80 -19.17 1.48
CA VAL A 59 18.53 -18.68 0.93
C VAL A 59 17.44 -18.75 2.01
N LYS A 60 17.36 -19.87 2.73
CA LYS A 60 16.40 -20.02 3.83
C LYS A 60 16.57 -18.93 4.90
N ARG A 61 17.80 -18.66 5.33
CA ARG A 61 18.07 -17.58 6.31
C ARG A 61 17.66 -16.22 5.77
N MET A 62 17.95 -15.93 4.50
CA MET A 62 17.59 -14.68 3.85
C MET A 62 16.06 -14.52 3.80
N THR A 63 15.34 -15.56 3.37
CA THR A 63 13.87 -15.55 3.33
C THR A 63 13.26 -15.42 4.73
N ASP A 64 13.85 -16.06 5.74
CA ASP A 64 13.37 -15.95 7.12
C ASP A 64 13.55 -14.51 7.65
N MET A 65 14.66 -13.84 7.29
CA MET A 65 14.90 -12.44 7.63
C MET A 65 13.94 -11.49 6.90
N GLU A 66 13.73 -11.67 5.60
CA GLU A 66 12.77 -10.88 4.82
C GLU A 66 11.34 -11.06 5.34
N LEU A 67 10.94 -12.29 5.64
CA LEU A 67 9.62 -12.60 6.19
C LEU A 67 9.43 -11.94 7.57
N ALA A 68 10.46 -11.94 8.41
CA ALA A 68 10.44 -11.27 9.69
C ALA A 68 10.28 -9.75 9.54
N GLY A 69 11.03 -9.13 8.62
CA GLY A 69 10.94 -7.69 8.33
C GLY A 69 9.55 -7.29 7.81
N VAL A 70 9.03 -8.03 6.82
CA VAL A 70 7.68 -7.79 6.27
C VAL A 70 6.61 -7.96 7.35
N LYS A 71 6.76 -8.93 8.25
CA LYS A 71 5.81 -9.14 9.36
C LYS A 71 5.82 -7.96 10.34
N GLU A 72 6.99 -7.38 10.61
CA GLU A 72 7.14 -6.19 11.45
C GLU A 72 6.53 -4.96 10.78
N GLU A 73 6.80 -4.74 9.48
CA GLU A 73 6.17 -3.68 8.71
C GLU A 73 4.64 -3.80 8.71
N LEU A 74 4.11 -5.00 8.48
CA LEU A 74 2.69 -5.28 8.49
C LEU A 74 2.05 -5.08 9.87
N ALA A 75 2.77 -5.39 10.95
CA ALA A 75 2.33 -5.08 12.30
C ALA A 75 2.27 -3.56 12.55
N SER A 76 3.30 -2.83 12.12
CA SER A 76 3.34 -1.37 12.23
C SER A 76 2.23 -0.69 11.42
N LEU A 77 1.92 -1.23 10.24
CA LEU A 77 0.90 -0.69 9.36
C LEU A 77 -0.50 -0.94 9.93
N ARG A 78 -0.75 -2.14 10.47
CA ARG A 78 -1.99 -2.45 11.20
C ARG A 78 -2.19 -1.53 12.39
N GLN A 79 -1.13 -1.23 13.14
CA GLN A 79 -1.21 -0.29 14.25
C GLN A 79 -1.57 1.12 13.78
N LYS A 80 -0.95 1.60 12.70
CA LYS A 80 -1.28 2.91 12.10
C LYS A 80 -2.73 2.98 11.61
N VAL A 81 -3.21 1.92 10.97
CA VAL A 81 -4.61 1.84 10.52
C VAL A 81 -5.56 1.90 11.71
N SER A 82 -5.30 1.14 12.77
CA SER A 82 -6.12 1.17 13.98
C SER A 82 -6.13 2.54 14.67
N GLU A 83 -4.98 3.22 14.72
CA GLU A 83 -4.90 4.59 15.25
C GLU A 83 -5.70 5.58 14.40
N LEU A 84 -5.58 5.50 13.07
CA LEU A 84 -6.35 6.35 12.15
C LEU A 84 -7.85 6.09 12.24
N GLU A 85 -8.27 4.82 12.36
CA GLU A 85 -9.66 4.44 12.57
C GLU A 85 -10.22 5.08 13.86
N LYS A 86 -9.46 5.01 14.96
CA LYS A 86 -9.84 5.63 16.24
C LYS A 86 -9.92 7.16 16.13
N GLN A 87 -8.95 7.79 15.47
CA GLN A 87 -8.99 9.24 15.24
C GLN A 87 -10.19 9.65 14.41
N ASN A 88 -10.51 8.87 13.37
CA ASN A 88 -11.66 9.13 12.51
C ASN A 88 -12.98 8.94 13.26
N GLU A 89 -13.08 7.95 14.14
CA GLU A 89 -14.23 7.77 15.02
C GLU A 89 -14.39 8.95 16.00
N GLU A 90 -13.29 9.42 16.60
CA GLU A 90 -13.30 10.60 17.48
C GLU A 90 -13.70 11.87 16.73
N LEU A 91 -13.19 12.06 15.50
CA LEU A 91 -13.56 13.16 14.61
C LEU A 91 -15.04 13.07 14.23
N ALA A 92 -15.54 11.88 13.87
CA ALA A 92 -16.96 11.66 13.57
C ALA A 92 -17.84 12.01 14.77
N GLN A 93 -17.47 11.57 15.98
CA GLN A 93 -18.18 11.92 17.21
C GLN A 93 -18.17 13.43 17.48
N LYS A 94 -17.02 14.10 17.31
CA LYS A 94 -16.91 15.57 17.43
C LYS A 94 -17.78 16.31 16.42
N VAL A 95 -17.81 15.83 15.17
CA VAL A 95 -18.67 16.40 14.12
C VAL A 95 -20.14 16.21 14.48
N THR A 96 -20.55 15.02 14.92
CA THR A 96 -21.94 14.77 15.34
C THR A 96 -22.33 15.62 16.55
N ALA A 97 -21.45 15.77 17.53
CA ALA A 97 -21.68 16.64 18.69
C ALA A 97 -21.81 18.12 18.26
N ALA A 98 -20.92 18.60 17.39
CA ALA A 98 -21.00 19.95 16.84
C ALA A 98 -22.25 20.18 15.99
N GLN A 99 -22.71 19.17 15.24
CA GLN A 99 -23.96 19.22 14.49
C GLN A 99 -25.19 19.22 15.37
N HIS A 100 -25.19 18.50 16.50
CA HIS A 100 -26.28 18.56 17.47
C HIS A 100 -26.37 19.95 18.11
N VAL A 101 -25.24 20.53 18.52
CA VAL A 101 -25.19 21.90 19.06
C VAL A 101 -25.61 22.92 18.00
N ALA A 102 -25.15 22.78 16.77
CA ALA A 102 -25.58 23.65 15.67
C ALA A 102 -27.08 23.48 15.35
N GLY A 103 -27.61 22.26 15.43
CA GLY A 103 -29.03 21.95 15.25
C GLY A 103 -29.90 22.60 16.31
N ASP A 104 -29.50 22.54 17.58
CA ASP A 104 -30.21 23.20 18.69
C ASP A 104 -30.17 24.74 18.55
N LEU A 105 -29.01 25.31 18.20
CA LEU A 105 -28.89 26.75 17.94
C LEU A 105 -29.70 27.19 16.72
N LEU A 106 -29.86 26.33 15.71
CA LEU A 106 -30.71 26.60 14.55
C LEU A 106 -32.20 26.46 14.91
N HIS A 107 -32.59 25.54 15.79
CA HIS A 107 -33.98 25.40 16.24
C HIS A 107 -34.42 26.57 17.14
N GLU A 108 -33.53 27.10 17.98
CA GLU A 108 -33.79 28.29 18.79
C GLU A 108 -33.83 29.58 17.95
N LYS A 109 -33.03 29.65 16.88
CA LYS A 109 -32.94 30.82 15.97
C LYS A 109 -33.92 30.78 14.80
N ALA A 110 -34.42 29.60 14.39
CA ALA A 110 -35.41 29.45 13.31
C ALA A 110 -36.82 29.89 13.73
N ALA A 111 -37.16 29.81 15.03
CA ALA A 111 -38.45 30.32 15.52
C ALA A 111 -38.54 31.86 15.46
N SER A 112 -37.42 32.57 15.32
CA SER A 112 -37.35 34.04 15.39
C SER A 112 -36.84 34.74 14.11
N SER A 113 -36.33 34.03 13.09
CA SER A 113 -35.59 34.65 11.97
C SER A 113 -36.07 34.33 10.55
N LEU A 114 -37.29 33.83 10.35
CA LEU A 114 -37.74 33.29 9.05
C LEU A 114 -38.03 34.28 7.91
N LEU A 115 -37.65 35.57 7.97
CA LEU A 115 -37.94 36.48 6.85
C LEU A 115 -36.89 37.55 6.51
N PHE A 116 -35.76 37.67 7.21
CA PHE A 116 -34.77 38.70 6.86
C PHE A 116 -33.35 38.18 6.74
N PRO A 117 -32.57 38.68 5.76
CA PRO A 117 -31.20 38.25 5.60
C PRO A 117 -30.35 38.57 6.83
N HIS A 118 -29.58 37.58 7.29
CA HIS A 118 -28.63 37.69 8.42
C HIS A 118 -27.51 38.72 8.23
N PHE A 119 -27.45 39.43 7.09
CA PHE A 119 -26.42 40.44 6.80
C PHE A 119 -26.79 41.85 7.26
N LEU A 120 -28.06 42.11 7.62
CA LEU A 120 -28.48 43.41 8.14
C LEU A 120 -28.06 43.52 9.60
N LYS A 121 -27.38 44.62 9.97
CA LYS A 121 -27.20 44.95 11.39
C LYS A 121 -28.57 44.99 12.08
N ASP A 122 -28.60 44.70 13.38
CA ASP A 122 -29.84 44.58 14.14
C ASP A 122 -30.76 45.80 13.97
N ASP A 123 -30.17 47.01 13.86
CA ASP A 123 -30.88 48.27 13.67
C ASP A 123 -31.63 48.39 12.32
N TYR A 124 -31.21 47.63 11.29
CA TYR A 124 -31.76 47.71 9.94
C TYR A 124 -32.79 46.61 9.63
N LYS A 125 -33.05 45.70 10.57
CA LYS A 125 -33.96 44.54 10.36
C LYS A 125 -35.41 44.95 10.13
N ASP A 126 -35.83 46.07 10.69
CA ASP A 126 -37.22 46.55 10.59
C ASP A 126 -37.48 47.42 9.36
N ILE A 127 -36.43 47.88 8.66
CA ILE A 127 -36.55 48.73 7.46
C ILE A 127 -37.46 48.09 6.40
N PRO A 128 -37.22 46.85 5.95
CA PRO A 128 -38.08 46.24 4.93
C PRO A 128 -39.54 46.08 5.38
N ARG A 129 -39.81 45.76 6.65
CA ARG A 129 -41.19 45.67 7.17
C ARG A 129 -41.91 47.01 7.07
N LEU A 130 -41.24 48.09 7.47
CA LEU A 130 -41.80 49.45 7.43
C LEU A 130 -41.96 49.95 5.99
N TYR A 131 -41.03 49.61 5.10
CA TYR A 131 -41.10 49.95 3.67
C TYR A 131 -42.25 49.22 2.96
N PHE A 132 -42.46 47.92 3.22
CA PHE A 132 -43.64 47.18 2.74
C PHE A 132 -44.95 47.74 3.31
N GLY A 133 -44.91 48.32 4.51
CA GLY A 133 -46.01 49.07 5.10
C GLY A 133 -46.32 50.41 4.42
N GLY A 134 -45.58 50.78 3.35
CA GLY A 134 -45.80 51.99 2.57
C GLY A 134 -45.19 53.27 3.16
N MET A 135 -44.35 53.17 4.20
CA MET A 135 -43.66 54.34 4.75
C MET A 135 -42.55 54.82 3.80
N SER A 136 -42.39 56.15 3.73
CA SER A 136 -41.30 56.74 2.97
C SER A 136 -39.95 56.46 3.65
N PRO A 137 -38.83 56.39 2.91
CA PRO A 137 -37.50 56.17 3.49
C PRO A 137 -37.16 57.18 4.61
N HIS A 138 -37.60 58.42 4.47
CA HIS A 138 -37.37 59.49 5.46
C HIS A 138 -38.16 59.27 6.76
N ASP A 139 -39.38 58.76 6.66
CA ASP A 139 -40.19 58.45 7.84
C ASP A 139 -39.63 57.23 8.60
N ILE A 140 -39.08 56.27 7.86
CA ILE A 140 -38.41 55.09 8.42
C ILE A 140 -37.15 55.50 9.18
N ALA A 141 -36.32 56.37 8.57
CA ALA A 141 -35.11 56.90 9.18
C ALA A 141 -35.40 57.63 10.50
N ARG A 142 -36.41 58.52 10.50
CA ARG A 142 -36.84 59.23 11.72
C ARG A 142 -37.36 58.28 12.79
N LYS A 143 -38.10 57.24 12.40
CA LYS A 143 -38.70 56.27 13.31
C LYS A 143 -37.69 55.34 13.96
N LEU A 144 -36.63 54.96 13.22
CA LEU A 144 -35.56 54.09 13.70
C LEU A 144 -34.36 54.85 14.27
N GLY A 145 -34.31 56.18 14.13
CA GLY A 145 -33.18 57.00 14.58
C GLY A 145 -31.92 56.83 13.72
N ILE A 146 -32.10 56.43 12.46
CA ILE A 146 -31.05 56.09 11.50
C ILE A 146 -30.95 57.19 10.45
N GLY A 147 -29.78 57.36 9.80
CA GLY A 147 -29.61 58.34 8.72
C GLY A 147 -30.43 58.01 7.47
N ASP A 148 -31.04 59.01 6.84
CA ASP A 148 -31.85 58.87 5.63
C ASP A 148 -31.12 58.12 4.49
N GLY A 149 -29.83 58.44 4.28
CA GLY A 149 -29.00 57.79 3.27
C GLY A 149 -28.70 56.32 3.56
N GLU A 150 -28.66 55.92 4.83
CA GLU A 150 -28.46 54.51 5.21
C GLU A 150 -29.70 53.68 4.91
N VAL A 151 -30.88 54.23 5.21
CA VAL A 151 -32.16 53.59 4.90
C VAL A 151 -32.32 53.41 3.39
N GLU A 152 -31.99 54.44 2.60
CA GLU A 152 -32.05 54.36 1.15
C GLU A 152 -31.09 53.33 0.57
N MET A 153 -29.85 53.28 1.07
CA MET A 153 -28.86 52.28 0.66
C MET A 153 -29.32 50.85 0.96
N VAL A 154 -29.89 50.62 2.15
CA VAL A 154 -30.44 49.31 2.54
C VAL A 154 -31.59 48.90 1.62
N ILE A 155 -32.53 49.82 1.32
CA ILE A 155 -33.63 49.56 0.40
C ILE A 155 -33.12 49.23 -1.02
N GLN A 156 -32.15 49.99 -1.53
CA GLN A 156 -31.54 49.72 -2.84
C GLN A 156 -30.83 48.36 -2.89
N MET A 157 -30.10 48.01 -1.82
CA MET A 157 -29.44 46.71 -1.70
C MET A 157 -30.46 45.56 -1.68
N LEU A 158 -31.56 45.71 -0.93
CA LEU A 158 -32.64 44.73 -0.88
C LEU A 158 -33.38 44.59 -2.22
N LYS A 159 -33.60 45.70 -2.95
CA LYS A 159 -34.13 45.67 -4.32
C LYS A 159 -33.19 44.94 -5.28
N LYS A 160 -31.88 45.22 -5.23
CA LYS A 160 -30.87 44.57 -6.09
C LYS A 160 -30.78 43.06 -5.87
N GLN A 161 -31.03 42.61 -4.64
CA GLN A 161 -31.01 41.19 -4.27
C GLN A 161 -32.36 40.48 -4.49
N GLY A 162 -33.39 41.19 -4.99
CA GLY A 162 -34.70 40.61 -5.28
C GLY A 162 -35.59 40.37 -4.06
N PHE A 163 -35.24 40.91 -2.89
CA PHE A 163 -36.07 40.83 -1.68
C PHE A 163 -37.22 41.84 -1.67
N LEU A 164 -37.08 42.95 -2.41
CA LEU A 164 -38.12 43.95 -2.62
C LEU A 164 -38.48 43.97 -4.10
N ALA A 165 -39.77 43.73 -4.42
CA ALA A 165 -40.26 43.90 -5.78
C ALA A 165 -40.13 45.38 -6.19
N ALA A 166 -39.61 45.62 -7.39
CA ALA A 166 -39.58 46.94 -7.99
C ALA A 166 -41.02 47.35 -8.35
N ASN A 167 -41.66 48.13 -7.48
CA ASN A 167 -42.74 49.02 -7.91
C ASN A 167 -42.15 50.25 -8.58
#